data_AF-A0A354UAX8-F1
#
_entry.id   AF-A0A354UAX8-F1
#
_cell.length_a   1.000
_cell.length_b   1.000
_cell.length_c   1.000
_cell.angle_alpha   90.00
_cell.angle_beta   90.00
_cell.angle_gamma   90.00
#
_symmetry.space_group_name_H-M   'P 1'
#
loop_
_entity.id
_entity.type
_entity.pdbx_description
1 polymer ?
#
loop_
_entity_poly.entity_id
_entity_poly.type
_entity_poly.pdbx_seq_one_letter_code
_entity_poly.pdbx_strand_id
1 'polypeptide(L)'
;MRRAEICLISMILCAALCTAAQTERQHIMPPESIVRVSEITVDPAHLQEYLSFVSECGRESMRLEPGVLFMFSMQDKQHPERITILEIYSGRAAYEHHIQTPHFQK
;
A
#
# COMPACT_ATOMS: atom_id res chain seq x y z
N MET A 1 7.87 -52.78 19.05
CA MET A 1 7.49 -52.24 17.72
C MET A 1 6.37 -51.20 17.83
N ARG A 2 5.24 -51.51 18.47
CA ARG A 2 4.08 -50.59 18.57
C ARG A 2 4.33 -49.23 19.26
N ARG A 3 5.26 -49.15 20.23
CA ARG A 3 5.56 -47.88 20.95
C ARG A 3 6.31 -46.86 20.09
N ALA A 4 7.19 -47.31 19.19
CA ALA A 4 7.93 -46.44 18.29
C ALA A 4 7.02 -45.89 17.18
N GLU A 5 6.11 -46.71 16.68
CA GLU A 5 5.12 -46.33 15.66
C GLU A 5 4.10 -45.31 16.20
N ILE A 6 3.61 -45.49 17.44
CA ILE A 6 2.71 -44.52 18.09
C ILE A 6 3.42 -43.18 18.31
N CYS A 7 4.70 -43.19 18.72
CA CYS A 7 5.48 -41.97 18.90
C CYS A 7 5.70 -41.24 17.57
N LEU A 8 5.97 -41.99 16.50
CA LEU A 8 6.17 -41.45 15.16
C LEU A 8 4.88 -40.83 14.60
N ILE A 9 3.73 -41.50 14.76
CA ILE A 9 2.42 -40.96 14.34
C ILE A 9 2.07 -39.69 15.14
N SER A 10 2.35 -39.68 16.45
CA SER A 10 2.13 -38.50 17.30
C SER A 10 3.01 -37.31 16.89
N MET A 11 4.26 -37.55 16.47
CA MET A 11 5.13 -36.48 15.98
C MET A 11 4.67 -35.93 14.63
N ILE A 12 4.24 -36.79 13.71
CA ILE A 12 3.71 -36.37 12.40
C ILE A 12 2.42 -35.56 12.56
N LEU A 13 1.51 -36.01 13.44
CA LEU A 13 0.27 -35.29 13.72
C LEU A 13 0.52 -33.92 14.37
N CYS A 14 1.51 -33.84 15.28
CA CYS A 14 1.92 -32.58 15.91
C CYS A 14 2.52 -31.61 14.88
N ALA A 15 3.37 -32.09 13.97
CA ALA A 15 3.95 -31.27 12.89
C ALA A 15 2.90 -30.75 11.89
N ALA A 16 1.89 -31.56 11.56
CA ALA A 16 0.77 -31.16 10.70
C ALA A 16 -0.14 -30.10 11.37
N LEU A 17 -0.34 -30.20 12.69
CA LEU A 17 -1.06 -29.18 13.47
C LEU A 17 -0.25 -27.88 13.60
N CYS A 18 1.08 -27.97 13.74
CA CYS A 18 1.96 -26.80 13.79
C CYS A 18 2.00 -26.02 12.46
N THR A 19 1.87 -26.68 11.31
CA THR A 19 1.83 -26.02 9.99
C THR A 19 0.50 -25.33 9.73
N ALA A 20 -0.62 -25.90 10.17
CA ALA A 20 -1.93 -25.24 10.09
C ALA A 20 -2.04 -24.02 11.04
N ALA A 21 -1.27 -23.99 12.13
CA ALA A 21 -1.22 -22.89 13.10
C ALA A 21 -0.27 -21.75 12.69
N GLN A 22 0.53 -21.92 11.64
CA GLN A 22 1.19 -20.81 10.98
C GLN A 22 0.15 -20.07 10.14
N THR A 23 -0.73 -19.35 10.82
CA THR A 23 -1.39 -18.17 10.26
C THR A 23 -0.29 -17.37 9.59
N GLU A 24 -0.31 -17.29 8.26
CA GLU A 24 0.51 -16.36 7.52
C GLU A 24 0.37 -15.02 8.24
N ARG A 25 1.50 -14.46 8.72
CA ARG A 25 1.49 -13.03 9.02
C ARG A 25 1.10 -12.39 7.70
N GLN A 26 -0.16 -12.03 7.54
CA GLN A 26 -0.55 -11.10 6.50
C GLN A 26 0.26 -9.85 6.82
N HIS A 27 1.36 -9.68 6.09
CA HIS A 27 2.09 -8.44 6.15
C HIS A 27 1.11 -7.41 5.64
N ILE A 28 0.78 -6.42 6.47
CA ILE A 28 -0.18 -5.36 6.13
C ILE A 28 0.26 -4.64 4.83
N MET A 29 1.55 -4.75 4.48
CA MET A 29 2.17 -4.26 3.25
C MET A 29 3.12 -5.34 2.69
N PRO A 30 3.05 -5.72 1.41
CA PRO A 30 4.01 -6.67 0.85
C PRO A 30 5.48 -6.24 1.06
N PRO A 31 6.45 -7.17 1.24
CA PRO A 31 7.86 -6.82 1.43
C PRO A 31 8.48 -5.92 0.34
N GLU A 32 7.93 -6.00 -0.87
CA GLU A 32 8.31 -5.22 -2.05
C GLU A 32 7.61 -3.84 -2.14
N SER A 33 6.78 -3.50 -1.15
CA SER A 33 6.06 -2.22 -1.12
C SER A 33 7.02 -1.04 -1.18
N ILE A 34 6.55 0.03 -1.82
CA ILE A 34 7.30 1.28 -1.96
C ILE A 34 6.57 2.35 -1.18
N VAL A 35 7.29 3.02 -0.27
CA VAL A 35 6.81 4.23 0.42
C VAL A 35 7.39 5.45 -0.28
N ARG A 36 6.55 6.45 -0.58
CA ARG A 36 6.97 7.72 -1.19
C ARG A 36 6.41 8.91 -0.42
N VAL A 37 7.21 9.96 -0.37
CA VAL A 37 6.78 11.29 0.08
C VAL A 37 7.05 12.25 -1.07
N SER A 38 5.98 12.77 -1.66
CA SER A 38 6.05 13.75 -2.74
C SER A 38 5.84 15.14 -2.14
N GLU A 39 6.81 16.03 -2.29
CA GLU A 39 6.73 17.43 -1.87
C GLU A 39 6.58 18.32 -3.10
N ILE A 40 5.49 19.07 -3.15
CA ILE A 40 5.05 19.79 -4.34
C ILE A 40 4.78 21.24 -3.96
N THR A 41 5.39 22.16 -4.70
CA THR A 41 5.08 23.60 -4.62
C THR A 41 4.28 23.97 -5.85
N VAL A 42 3.02 24.35 -5.64
CA VAL A 42 2.07 24.72 -6.70
C VAL A 42 2.19 26.21 -6.97
N ASP A 43 2.03 26.64 -8.22
CA ASP A 43 1.82 28.06 -8.50
C ASP A 43 0.51 28.52 -7.82
N PRO A 44 0.54 29.57 -6.96
CA PRO A 44 -0.66 30.05 -6.28
C PRO A 44 -1.83 30.38 -7.21
N ALA A 45 -1.58 30.77 -8.47
CA ALA A 45 -2.63 31.04 -9.45
C ALA A 45 -3.45 29.78 -9.82
N HIS A 46 -2.86 28.59 -9.65
CA HIS A 46 -3.45 27.30 -9.99
C HIS A 46 -3.83 26.45 -8.75
N LEU A 47 -3.65 26.98 -7.54
CA LEU A 47 -3.79 26.20 -6.30
C LEU A 47 -5.18 25.55 -6.17
N GLN A 48 -6.26 26.29 -6.43
CA GLN A 48 -7.61 25.77 -6.28
C GLN A 48 -7.92 24.62 -7.26
N GLU A 49 -7.41 24.74 -8.49
CA GLU A 49 -7.55 23.72 -9.53
C GLU A 49 -6.73 22.48 -9.17
N TYR A 50 -5.47 22.67 -8.79
CA TYR A 50 -4.60 21.60 -8.31
C TYR A 50 -5.20 20.83 -7.13
N LEU A 51 -5.76 21.53 -6.13
CA LEU A 51 -6.41 20.90 -4.98
C LEU A 51 -7.61 20.02 -5.39
N SER A 52 -8.35 20.44 -6.41
CA SER A 52 -9.45 19.64 -6.97
C SER A 52 -8.90 18.36 -7.63
N PHE A 53 -7.87 18.48 -8.46
CA PHE A 53 -7.28 17.34 -9.17
C PHE A 53 -6.60 16.35 -8.23
N VAL A 54 -5.78 16.82 -7.28
CA VAL A 54 -5.08 15.93 -6.35
C VAL A 54 -6.07 15.20 -5.42
N SER A 55 -7.18 15.82 -5.05
CA SER A 55 -8.23 15.17 -4.25
C SER A 55 -8.98 14.10 -5.06
N GLU A 56 -9.30 14.40 -6.33
CA GLU A 56 -9.92 13.43 -7.23
C GLU A 56 -8.98 12.25 -7.52
N CYS A 57 -7.75 12.53 -7.94
CA CYS A 57 -6.72 11.51 -8.19
C CYS A 57 -6.51 10.63 -6.95
N GLY A 58 -6.41 11.26 -5.78
CA GLY A 58 -6.41 10.63 -4.46
C GLY A 58 -7.50 9.55 -4.30
N ARG A 59 -8.75 9.99 -4.46
CA ARG A 59 -9.94 9.16 -4.28
C ARG A 59 -10.04 8.05 -5.32
N GLU A 60 -9.81 8.36 -6.59
CA GLU A 60 -9.95 7.38 -7.68
C GLU A 60 -8.86 6.31 -7.61
N SER A 61 -7.62 6.68 -7.29
CA SER A 61 -6.53 5.70 -7.13
C SER A 61 -6.84 4.72 -6.01
N MET A 62 -7.25 5.22 -4.84
CA MET A 62 -7.64 4.36 -3.71
C MET A 62 -8.85 3.47 -4.02
N ARG A 63 -9.72 3.86 -4.96
CA ARG A 63 -10.93 3.11 -5.34
C ARG A 63 -10.68 2.10 -6.46
N LEU A 64 -9.84 2.45 -7.44
CA LEU A 64 -9.68 1.74 -8.70
C LEU A 64 -8.39 0.95 -8.80
N GLU A 65 -7.39 1.27 -7.98
CA GLU A 65 -6.05 0.71 -8.08
C GLU A 65 -5.69 -0.10 -6.83
N PRO A 66 -5.90 -1.43 -6.83
CA PRO A 66 -5.60 -2.28 -5.66
C PRO A 66 -4.12 -2.25 -5.23
N GLY A 67 -3.21 -1.83 -6.12
CA GLY A 67 -1.79 -1.67 -5.84
C GLY A 67 -1.44 -0.35 -5.13
N VAL A 68 -2.39 0.58 -4.99
CA VAL A 68 -2.24 1.79 -4.18
C VAL A 68 -2.78 1.49 -2.78
N LEU A 69 -1.88 1.16 -1.86
CA LEU A 69 -2.24 0.69 -0.51
C LEU A 69 -2.61 1.82 0.43
N PHE A 70 -2.01 3.00 0.23
CA PHE A 70 -2.25 4.18 1.04
C PHE A 70 -1.94 5.43 0.22
N MET A 71 -2.79 6.44 0.33
CA MET A 71 -2.49 7.77 -0.19
C MET A 71 -3.15 8.83 0.69
N PHE A 72 -2.35 9.78 1.15
CA PHE A 72 -2.81 10.88 2.00
C PHE A 72 -2.09 12.18 1.65
N SER A 73 -2.87 13.17 1.22
CA SER A 73 -2.38 14.50 0.85
C SER A 73 -2.58 15.48 2.00
N MET A 74 -1.57 16.31 2.25
CA MET A 74 -1.53 17.32 3.30
C MET A 74 -1.15 18.66 2.69
N GLN A 75 -1.83 19.72 3.12
CA GLN A 75 -1.50 21.10 2.77
C GLN A 75 -0.84 21.78 3.98
N ASP A 76 0.27 22.49 3.75
CA ASP A 76 0.91 23.29 4.79
C ASP A 76 -0.02 24.44 5.23
N LYS A 77 -0.10 24.68 6.54
CA LYS A 77 -0.99 25.70 7.12
C LYS A 77 -0.51 27.13 6.89
N GLN A 78 0.80 27.35 6.85
CA GLN A 78 1.43 28.66 6.65
C GLN A 78 1.70 28.94 5.19
N HIS A 79 1.92 27.89 4.40
CA HIS A 79 2.24 27.93 2.99
C HIS A 79 1.29 27.03 2.18
N PRO A 80 0.02 27.43 1.97
CA PRO A 80 -0.99 26.58 1.32
C PRO A 80 -0.60 26.09 -0.08
N GLU A 81 0.32 26.76 -0.76
CA GLU A 81 0.87 26.33 -2.03
C GLU A 81 1.77 25.09 -1.94
N ARG A 82 2.19 24.69 -0.73
CA ARG A 82 3.00 23.51 -0.46
C ARG A 82 2.13 22.33 -0.06
N ILE A 83 2.21 21.28 -0.86
CA ILE A 83 1.45 20.06 -0.71
C ILE A 83 2.42 18.89 -0.52
N THR A 84 2.16 18.08 0.49
CA THR A 84 2.90 16.83 0.74
C THR A 84 1.96 15.64 0.57
N ILE A 85 2.36 14.63 -0.19
CA ILE A 85 1.57 13.41 -0.38
C ILE A 85 2.38 12.23 0.15
N LEU A 86 1.83 11.50 1.11
CA LEU A 86 2.34 10.21 1.57
C LEU A 86 1.64 9.11 0.79
N GLU A 87 2.43 8.27 0.12
CA GLU A 87 1.93 7.23 -0.77
C GLU A 87 2.61 5.90 -0.44
N ILE A 88 1.85 4.82 -0.46
CA ILE A 88 2.36 3.46 -0.33
C ILE A 88 1.79 2.61 -1.45
N TYR A 89 2.67 1.98 -2.21
CA TYR A 89 2.32 1.09 -3.31
C TYR A 89 2.72 -0.34 -2.96
N SER A 90 1.97 -1.33 -3.45
CA SER A 90 2.27 -2.75 -3.25
C SER A 90 3.57 -3.19 -3.90
N GLY A 91 4.17 -2.35 -4.75
CA GLY A 91 5.46 -2.56 -5.38
C GLY A 91 5.68 -1.62 -6.56
N ARG A 92 6.80 -1.81 -7.28
CA ARG A 92 7.18 -0.93 -8.40
C ARG A 92 6.16 -0.91 -9.54
N ALA A 93 5.63 -2.07 -9.92
CA ALA A 93 4.66 -2.17 -11.00
C ALA A 93 3.36 -1.40 -10.69
N ALA A 94 2.92 -1.39 -9.43
CA ALA A 94 1.76 -0.62 -9.01
C ALA A 94 2.00 0.90 -9.14
N TYR A 95 3.18 1.38 -8.75
CA TYR A 95 3.56 2.78 -8.95
C TYR A 95 3.65 3.15 -10.44
N GLU A 96 4.28 2.30 -11.26
CA GLU A 96 4.41 2.54 -12.70
C GLU A 96 3.05 2.57 -13.41
N HIS A 97 2.10 1.72 -12.99
CA HIS A 97 0.72 1.77 -13.44
C HIS A 97 0.04 3.07 -13.01
N HIS A 98 0.17 3.42 -11.73
CA HIS A 98 -0.48 4.60 -11.14
C HIS A 98 -0.20 5.88 -11.92
N ILE A 99 1.07 6.15 -12.23
CA ILE A 99 1.47 7.36 -12.97
C ILE A 99 1.04 7.38 -14.45
N GLN A 100 0.51 6.27 -14.96
CA GLN A 100 -0.01 6.13 -16.33
C GLN A 100 -1.54 6.22 -16.39
N THR A 101 -2.22 6.28 -15.25
CA THR A 101 -3.69 6.25 -15.23
C THR A 101 -4.30 7.57 -15.71
N PRO A 102 -5.52 7.54 -16.28
CA PRO A 102 -6.19 8.75 -16.75
C PRO A 102 -6.42 9.78 -15.66
N HIS A 103 -6.72 9.38 -14.41
CA HIS A 103 -6.92 10.30 -13.30
C HIS A 103 -5.62 10.92 -12.77
N PHE A 104 -4.47 10.27 -12.98
CA PHE A 104 -3.16 10.85 -12.68
C PHE A 104 -2.69 11.84 -13.75
N GLN A 105 -3.00 11.59 -15.03
CA GLN A 105 -2.51 12.38 -16.17
C GLN A 105 -3.38 13.60 -16.54
N LYS A 106 -4.39 13.93 -15.73
CA LYS A 106 -5.17 15.17 -15.89
C LYS A 106 -4.34 16.39 -15.50
#